data_AF-A0A239C6B6-F1
#
_entry.id   AF-A0A239C6B6-F1
#
_cell.length_a   1.000
_cell.length_b   1.000
_cell.length_c   1.000
_cell.angle_alpha   90.00
_cell.angle_beta   90.00
_cell.angle_gamma   90.00
#
_symmetry.space_group_name_H-M   'P 1'
#
loop_
_entity.id
_entity.type
_entity.pdbx_description
1 polymer ?
#
loop_
_entity_poly.entity_id
_entity_poly.type
_entity_poly.pdbx_seq_one_letter_code
_entity_poly.pdbx_strand_id
1 'polypeptide(L)'
;MSKKRRIRRILKWSLITFSALLVILFCFGLWFKSLLPPKQIGLENSLAQHLPYLSENKVTKRGKILAVVTSTDKMGASEKSTGYELTELARAYYVFEANGFEVDIASPLGGKPPVIIDDDDMGAYDYAFLNDSIAQYKTSHTIAVENIDPSEYQAVFFAGGKGAMFDFPDNKAIQAIVREYYQSNKVVGAVCHGPAALVNVLLDNNRPLLEDKMVSGFTNEEELLLIPDAEAIFPFLLQDKLTAQGAHVNEGTMYLKKISHDTNLITGQNPWSTWELAETMIKQLGYTPKYREVTAEENAVRILSVYHQQGSQKARELIKKMMVTEHKEVNRVLIASHSIIAAMKGDIGQFYDIIGLVSYAKKQVSS
;
A
#
# COMPACT_ATOMS: atom_id res chain seq x y z
N MET A 1 -40.42 -42.65 -22.91
CA MET A 1 -39.32 -41.84 -23.50
C MET A 1 -37.99 -42.55 -23.27
N SER A 2 -37.19 -42.86 -24.31
CA SER A 2 -35.95 -43.64 -24.09
C SER A 2 -34.91 -42.85 -23.28
N LYS A 3 -34.17 -43.55 -22.40
CA LYS A 3 -33.12 -42.98 -21.54
C LYS A 3 -32.13 -42.10 -22.35
N LYS A 4 -31.81 -42.51 -23.58
CA LYS A 4 -30.95 -41.76 -24.52
C LYS A 4 -31.55 -40.40 -24.95
N ARG A 5 -32.87 -40.31 -25.18
CA ARG A 5 -33.54 -39.04 -25.54
C ARG A 5 -33.58 -38.06 -24.37
N ARG A 6 -33.77 -38.54 -23.14
CA ARG A 6 -33.74 -37.72 -21.92
C ARG A 6 -32.34 -37.14 -21.67
N ILE A 7 -31.29 -37.96 -21.80
CA ILE A 7 -29.89 -37.54 -21.64
C ILE A 7 -29.50 -36.50 -22.70
N ARG A 8 -29.83 -36.70 -23.99
CA ARG A 8 -29.57 -35.70 -25.05
C ARG A 8 -30.28 -34.37 -24.80
N ARG A 9 -31.51 -34.40 -24.26
CA ARG A 9 -32.25 -33.17 -23.92
C ARG A 9 -31.56 -32.43 -22.77
N ILE A 10 -31.17 -33.13 -21.71
CA ILE A 10 -30.43 -32.53 -20.57
C ILE A 10 -29.12 -31.92 -21.07
N LEU A 11 -28.29 -32.67 -21.79
CA LEU A 11 -27.03 -32.16 -22.36
C LEU A 11 -27.23 -30.93 -23.24
N LYS A 12 -28.26 -30.92 -24.10
CA LYS A 12 -28.59 -29.76 -24.94
C LYS A 12 -28.94 -28.53 -24.10
N TRP A 13 -29.78 -28.66 -23.07
CA TRP A 13 -30.14 -27.54 -22.21
C TRP A 13 -28.97 -27.07 -21.35
N SER A 14 -28.17 -28.00 -20.80
CA SER A 14 -26.94 -27.65 -20.08
C SER A 14 -25.96 -26.87 -20.96
N LEU A 15 -25.76 -27.30 -22.22
CA LEU A 15 -24.90 -26.61 -23.17
C LEU A 15 -25.44 -25.21 -23.52
N ILE A 16 -26.75 -25.08 -23.76
CA ILE A 16 -27.38 -23.77 -24.04
C ILE A 16 -27.21 -22.84 -22.84
N THR A 17 -27.49 -23.31 -21.62
CA THR A 17 -27.33 -22.50 -20.40
C THR A 17 -25.88 -22.08 -20.22
N PHE A 18 -24.92 -22.99 -20.42
CA PHE A 18 -23.50 -22.69 -20.32
C PHE A 18 -23.06 -21.67 -21.38
N SER A 19 -23.45 -21.85 -22.65
CA SER A 19 -23.16 -20.87 -23.71
C SER A 19 -23.80 -19.51 -23.43
N ALA A 20 -25.03 -19.47 -22.94
CA ALA A 20 -25.70 -18.22 -22.57
C ALA A 20 -24.98 -17.51 -21.43
N LEU A 21 -24.54 -18.24 -20.40
CA LEU A 21 -23.73 -17.71 -19.30
C LEU A 21 -22.40 -17.13 -19.81
N LEU A 22 -21.72 -17.82 -20.72
CA LEU A 22 -20.48 -17.32 -21.32
C LEU A 22 -20.71 -16.02 -22.10
N VAL A 23 -21.81 -15.94 -22.88
CA VAL A 23 -22.16 -14.71 -23.61
C VAL A 23 -22.48 -13.57 -22.63
N ILE A 24 -23.23 -13.84 -21.57
CA ILE A 24 -23.54 -12.85 -20.53
C ILE A 24 -22.25 -12.35 -19.86
N LEU A 25 -21.34 -13.25 -19.47
CA LEU A 25 -20.05 -12.89 -18.88
C LEU A 25 -19.19 -12.08 -19.84
N PHE A 26 -19.18 -12.43 -21.12
CA PHE A 26 -18.44 -11.69 -22.15
C PHE A 26 -19.01 -10.28 -22.36
N CYS A 27 -20.33 -10.17 -22.52
CA CYS A 27 -21.01 -8.87 -22.64
C CYS A 27 -20.82 -8.02 -21.38
N PHE A 28 -20.87 -8.63 -20.19
CA PHE A 28 -20.57 -7.96 -18.93
C PHE A 28 -19.14 -7.45 -18.89
N GLY A 29 -18.16 -8.26 -19.29
CA GLY A 29 -16.75 -7.85 -19.35
C GLY A 29 -16.51 -6.68 -20.29
N LEU A 30 -17.13 -6.68 -21.48
CA LEU A 30 -17.07 -5.55 -22.41
C LEU A 30 -17.70 -4.28 -21.82
N TRP A 31 -18.87 -4.43 -21.18
CA TRP A 31 -19.54 -3.31 -20.52
C TRP A 31 -18.73 -2.76 -19.34
N PHE A 32 -18.19 -3.62 -18.48
CA PHE A 32 -17.37 -3.25 -17.33
C PHE A 32 -16.11 -2.51 -17.78
N LYS A 33 -15.39 -3.04 -18.79
CA LYS A 33 -14.23 -2.37 -19.40
C LYS A 33 -14.60 -0.97 -19.93
N SER A 34 -15.81 -0.79 -20.45
CA SER A 34 -16.27 0.52 -20.93
C SER A 34 -16.40 1.56 -19.80
N LEU A 35 -16.53 1.15 -18.53
CA LEU A 35 -16.63 2.06 -17.39
C LEU A 35 -15.27 2.68 -17.02
N LEU A 36 -14.18 1.99 -17.37
CA LEU A 36 -12.82 2.37 -17.04
C LEU A 36 -12.29 3.42 -18.04
N PRO A 37 -11.46 4.37 -17.60
CA PRO A 37 -10.72 5.23 -18.51
C PRO A 37 -9.75 4.39 -19.37
N PRO A 38 -9.35 4.88 -20.55
CA PRO A 38 -8.18 4.32 -21.23
C PRO A 38 -6.95 4.41 -20.31
N LYS A 39 -5.98 3.49 -20.45
CA LYS A 39 -4.71 3.57 -19.73
C LYS A 39 -4.10 4.95 -19.99
N GLN A 40 -3.69 5.65 -18.93
CA GLN A 40 -3.07 6.96 -19.08
C GLN A 40 -1.76 6.79 -19.83
N ILE A 41 -1.64 7.47 -20.97
CA ILE A 41 -0.46 7.38 -21.83
C ILE A 41 0.59 8.35 -21.29
N GLY A 42 1.82 7.88 -21.10
CA GLY A 42 2.97 8.74 -20.79
C GLY A 42 3.31 8.87 -19.31
N LEU A 43 2.55 8.25 -18.40
CA LEU A 43 2.93 8.21 -16.98
C LEU A 43 4.29 7.56 -16.78
N GLU A 44 4.62 6.55 -17.58
CA GLU A 44 5.91 5.85 -17.58
C GLU A 44 7.11 6.77 -17.87
N ASN A 45 6.88 7.94 -18.47
CA ASN A 45 7.90 8.94 -18.76
C ASN A 45 7.95 10.07 -17.70
N SER A 46 7.25 9.91 -16.56
CA SER A 46 7.27 10.89 -15.48
C SER A 46 8.69 11.09 -14.95
N LEU A 47 9.06 12.33 -14.65
CA LEU A 47 10.37 12.70 -14.11
C LEU A 47 10.21 13.53 -12.85
N ALA A 48 11.06 13.30 -11.85
CA ALA A 48 11.01 14.01 -10.55
C ALA A 48 11.02 15.54 -10.72
N GLN A 49 11.85 16.06 -11.63
CA GLN A 49 11.95 17.49 -11.93
C GLN A 49 10.67 18.12 -12.51
N HIS A 50 9.74 17.32 -13.05
CA HIS A 50 8.47 17.80 -13.61
C HIS A 50 7.33 17.74 -12.58
N LEU A 51 7.55 17.18 -11.40
CA LEU A 51 6.56 17.12 -10.34
C LEU A 51 6.65 18.39 -9.47
N PRO A 52 5.63 19.28 -9.47
CA PRO A 52 5.69 20.55 -8.74
C PRO A 52 6.00 20.38 -7.25
N TYR A 53 5.53 19.27 -6.65
CA TYR A 53 5.82 18.94 -5.26
C TYR A 53 7.32 18.79 -4.97
N LEU A 54 8.13 18.34 -5.94
CA LEU A 54 9.58 18.18 -5.81
C LEU A 54 10.35 19.40 -6.34
N SER A 55 9.86 20.02 -7.42
CA SER A 55 10.62 21.04 -8.16
C SER A 55 10.40 22.48 -7.66
N GLU A 56 9.20 22.81 -7.17
CA GLU A 56 8.82 24.19 -6.78
C GLU A 56 8.94 24.42 -5.28
N ASN A 57 9.15 25.67 -4.83
CA ASN A 57 9.18 26.06 -3.41
C ASN A 57 10.02 25.11 -2.53
N LYS A 58 11.27 24.84 -2.96
CA LYS A 58 12.16 23.87 -2.32
C LYS A 58 12.40 24.22 -0.86
N VAL A 59 12.25 23.22 0.00
CA VAL A 59 12.51 23.33 1.44
C VAL A 59 14.02 23.21 1.67
N THR A 60 14.56 24.05 2.56
CA THR A 60 15.97 23.98 2.96
C THR A 60 16.29 22.64 3.61
N LYS A 61 17.52 22.14 3.45
CA LYS A 61 17.95 20.86 4.02
C LYS A 61 17.77 20.83 5.55
N ARG A 62 17.22 19.72 6.05
CA ARG A 62 16.88 19.48 7.47
C ARG A 62 17.64 18.32 8.11
N GLY A 63 18.39 17.55 7.34
CA GLY A 63 19.16 16.39 7.78
C GLY A 63 18.75 15.12 7.04
N LYS A 64 18.94 13.94 7.65
CA LYS A 64 18.71 12.64 7.01
C LYS A 64 17.59 11.81 7.64
N ILE A 65 16.92 11.01 6.81
CA ILE A 65 16.01 9.91 7.18
C ILE A 65 16.55 8.62 6.58
N LEU A 66 16.52 7.54 7.35
CA LEU A 66 16.89 6.20 6.88
C LEU A 66 15.64 5.46 6.40
N ALA A 67 15.59 5.07 5.13
CA ALA A 67 14.59 4.14 4.62
C ALA A 67 15.18 2.72 4.58
N VAL A 68 14.45 1.72 5.07
CA VAL A 68 14.88 0.33 5.13
C VAL A 68 13.94 -0.54 4.29
N VAL A 69 14.51 -1.35 3.41
CA VAL A 69 13.80 -2.33 2.56
C VAL A 69 14.33 -3.75 2.82
N THR A 70 13.52 -4.76 2.52
CA THR A 70 13.91 -6.17 2.62
C THR A 70 15.00 -6.56 1.62
N SER A 71 15.82 -7.54 1.95
CA SER A 71 16.77 -8.20 1.04
C SER A 71 16.23 -9.55 0.52
N THR A 72 15.04 -9.98 0.96
CA THR A 72 14.47 -11.30 0.65
C THR A 72 13.76 -11.32 -0.69
N ASP A 73 14.15 -12.24 -1.58
CA ASP A 73 13.63 -12.37 -2.95
C ASP A 73 12.63 -13.51 -3.16
N LYS A 74 12.43 -14.37 -2.16
CA LYS A 74 11.49 -15.51 -2.21
C LYS A 74 10.67 -15.66 -0.93
N MET A 75 9.43 -16.12 -1.07
CA MET A 75 8.57 -16.39 0.08
C MET A 75 8.82 -17.78 0.66
N GLY A 76 9.57 -17.85 1.75
CA GLY A 76 9.82 -19.09 2.50
C GLY A 76 10.47 -20.17 1.64
N ALA A 77 10.00 -21.41 1.77
CA ALA A 77 10.44 -22.53 0.94
C ALA A 77 9.74 -22.58 -0.45
N SER A 78 8.93 -21.58 -0.78
CA SER A 78 8.27 -21.51 -2.09
C SER A 78 9.17 -20.86 -3.15
N GLU A 79 8.91 -21.16 -4.42
CA GLU A 79 9.56 -20.48 -5.55
C GLU A 79 8.88 -19.15 -5.94
N LYS A 80 7.90 -18.68 -5.16
CA LYS A 80 7.21 -17.42 -5.44
C LYS A 80 8.13 -16.25 -5.06
N SER A 81 8.43 -15.39 -6.02
CA SER A 81 9.26 -14.21 -5.83
C SER A 81 8.59 -13.19 -4.89
N THR A 82 9.41 -12.46 -4.13
CA THR A 82 9.00 -11.31 -3.31
C THR A 82 10.09 -10.24 -3.27
N GLY A 83 9.87 -9.20 -2.48
CA GLY A 83 10.76 -8.08 -2.30
C GLY A 83 10.06 -6.97 -1.52
N TYR A 84 10.61 -5.76 -1.59
CA TYR A 84 9.94 -4.58 -1.07
C TYR A 84 8.90 -4.06 -2.06
N GLU A 85 7.87 -3.39 -1.55
CA GLU A 85 6.84 -2.75 -2.36
C GLU A 85 7.33 -1.41 -2.91
N LEU A 86 7.40 -1.27 -4.24
CA LEU A 86 7.95 -0.07 -4.88
C LEU A 86 7.22 1.20 -4.45
N THR A 87 5.88 1.17 -4.48
CA THR A 87 5.06 2.36 -4.23
C THR A 87 5.21 2.85 -2.81
N GLU A 88 5.44 1.96 -1.84
CA GLU A 88 5.68 2.32 -0.44
C GLU A 88 7.01 3.05 -0.26
N LEU A 89 8.08 2.57 -0.89
CA LEU A 89 9.36 3.25 -0.84
C LEU A 89 9.32 4.58 -1.61
N ALA A 90 8.82 4.57 -2.85
CA ALA A 90 8.84 5.72 -3.75
C ALA A 90 8.06 6.91 -3.17
N ARG A 91 6.84 6.66 -2.68
CA ARG A 91 5.97 7.71 -2.13
C ARG A 91 6.55 8.29 -0.84
N ALA A 92 7.05 7.45 0.07
CA ALA A 92 7.70 7.92 1.31
C ALA A 92 8.98 8.70 1.02
N TYR A 93 9.83 8.20 0.12
CA TYR A 93 11.07 8.85 -0.31
C TYR A 93 10.80 10.29 -0.78
N TYR A 94 9.82 10.48 -1.67
CA TYR A 94 9.50 11.80 -2.18
C TYR A 94 8.79 12.71 -1.17
N VAL A 95 8.03 12.16 -0.21
CA VAL A 95 7.56 12.98 0.92
C VAL A 95 8.74 13.52 1.73
N PHE A 96 9.70 12.67 2.07
CA PHE A 96 10.87 13.08 2.85
C PHE A 96 11.74 14.10 2.09
N GLU A 97 12.04 13.82 0.82
CA GLU A 97 12.85 14.70 -0.03
C GLU A 97 12.19 16.08 -0.22
N ALA A 98 10.90 16.11 -0.57
CA ALA A 98 10.15 17.35 -0.74
C ALA A 98 10.14 18.21 0.52
N ASN A 99 10.28 17.58 1.69
CA ASN A 99 10.31 18.22 3.01
C ASN A 99 11.73 18.54 3.50
N GLY A 100 12.74 18.45 2.64
CA GLY A 100 14.11 18.88 2.93
C GLY A 100 14.99 17.82 3.59
N PHE A 101 14.55 16.56 3.66
CA PHE A 101 15.36 15.47 4.18
C PHE A 101 16.10 14.73 3.07
N GLU A 102 17.37 14.46 3.28
CA GLU A 102 18.07 13.47 2.47
C GLU A 102 17.65 12.07 2.93
N VAL A 103 17.41 11.17 1.98
CA VAL A 103 16.99 9.80 2.27
C VAL A 103 18.11 8.85 1.89
N ASP A 104 18.67 8.14 2.85
CA ASP A 104 19.53 6.98 2.57
C ASP A 104 18.69 5.71 2.59
N ILE A 105 19.08 4.72 1.81
CA ILE A 105 18.35 3.46 1.67
C ILE A 105 19.25 2.33 2.16
N ALA A 106 18.74 1.54 3.09
CA ALA A 106 19.42 0.38 3.66
C ALA A 106 18.60 -0.90 3.46
N SER A 107 19.28 -2.04 3.51
CA SER A 107 18.64 -3.35 3.54
C SER A 107 19.45 -4.32 4.41
N PRO A 108 18.84 -5.40 4.96
CA PRO A 108 19.53 -6.35 5.83
C PRO A 108 20.91 -6.79 5.32
N LEU A 109 21.05 -7.05 4.02
CA LEU A 109 22.29 -7.52 3.38
C LEU A 109 23.07 -6.40 2.65
N GLY A 110 22.50 -5.21 2.50
CA GLY A 110 23.01 -4.18 1.61
C GLY A 110 22.96 -4.58 0.13
N GLY A 111 23.57 -3.79 -0.75
CA GLY A 111 23.61 -4.06 -2.19
C GLY A 111 22.26 -3.79 -2.86
N LYS A 112 21.89 -4.60 -3.87
CA LYS A 112 20.64 -4.43 -4.63
C LYS A 112 19.55 -5.38 -4.09
N PRO A 113 18.56 -4.89 -3.34
CA PRO A 113 17.44 -5.68 -2.89
C PRO A 113 16.43 -5.96 -4.02
N PRO A 114 15.65 -7.03 -3.90
CA PRO A 114 14.56 -7.35 -4.82
C PRO A 114 13.38 -6.39 -4.64
N VAL A 115 12.72 -6.03 -5.74
CA VAL A 115 11.57 -5.11 -5.77
C VAL A 115 10.37 -5.79 -6.40
N ILE A 116 9.19 -5.52 -5.84
CA ILE A 116 7.90 -5.83 -6.44
C ILE A 116 7.37 -4.56 -7.09
N ILE A 117 7.00 -4.67 -8.37
CA ILE A 117 6.41 -3.59 -9.16
C ILE A 117 5.07 -4.09 -9.67
N ASP A 118 3.99 -3.54 -9.12
CA ASP A 118 2.63 -3.69 -9.63
C ASP A 118 2.26 -2.40 -10.37
N ASP A 119 2.05 -2.45 -11.68
CA ASP A 119 1.76 -1.25 -12.47
C ASP A 119 0.29 -0.83 -12.43
N ASP A 120 -0.59 -1.63 -11.81
CA ASP A 120 -2.02 -1.33 -11.71
C ASP A 120 -2.33 -0.19 -10.72
N ASP A 121 -1.45 0.07 -9.75
CA ASP A 121 -1.62 1.09 -8.70
C ASP A 121 -0.59 2.23 -8.75
N MET A 122 0.27 2.25 -9.77
CA MET A 122 1.32 3.25 -9.96
C MET A 122 0.81 4.55 -10.59
N GLY A 123 1.27 5.67 -10.04
CA GLY A 123 1.04 7.02 -10.57
C GLY A 123 2.35 7.71 -11.00
N ALA A 124 2.25 9.01 -11.31
CA ALA A 124 3.38 9.80 -11.80
C ALA A 124 4.59 9.82 -10.84
N TYR A 125 4.36 9.82 -9.53
CA TYR A 125 5.43 9.74 -8.52
C TYR A 125 6.16 8.40 -8.56
N ASP A 126 5.45 7.29 -8.73
CA ASP A 126 6.04 5.96 -8.72
C ASP A 126 6.92 5.75 -9.98
N TYR A 127 6.45 6.16 -11.15
CA TYR A 127 7.27 6.16 -12.37
C TYR A 127 8.42 7.16 -12.34
N ALA A 128 8.21 8.35 -11.77
CA ALA A 128 9.31 9.31 -11.58
C ALA A 128 10.42 8.74 -10.70
N PHE A 129 10.09 7.95 -9.69
CA PHE A 129 11.07 7.25 -8.85
C PHE A 129 11.87 6.20 -9.64
N LEU A 130 11.21 5.44 -10.52
CA LEU A 130 11.90 4.50 -11.42
C LEU A 130 12.84 5.21 -12.40
N ASN A 131 12.51 6.44 -12.80
CA ASN A 131 13.30 7.25 -13.72
C ASN A 131 14.32 8.18 -13.03
N ASP A 132 14.34 8.24 -11.69
CA ASP A 132 15.28 9.05 -10.92
C ASP A 132 16.61 8.30 -10.72
N SER A 133 17.66 8.75 -11.41
CA SER A 133 18.97 8.10 -11.36
C SER A 133 19.61 8.11 -9.97
N ILE A 134 19.32 9.10 -9.12
CA ILE A 134 19.84 9.18 -7.75
C ILE A 134 19.10 8.17 -6.88
N ALA A 135 17.77 8.15 -6.95
CA ALA A 135 16.97 7.19 -6.20
C ALA A 135 17.31 5.75 -6.62
N GLN A 136 17.41 5.48 -7.92
CA GLN A 136 17.78 4.16 -8.45
C GLN A 136 19.21 3.75 -8.09
N TYR A 137 20.14 4.69 -8.00
CA TYR A 137 21.48 4.40 -7.49
C TYR A 137 21.42 3.96 -6.03
N LYS A 138 20.67 4.69 -5.19
CA LYS A 138 20.51 4.37 -3.76
C LYS A 138 19.81 3.03 -3.54
N THR A 139 18.77 2.69 -4.32
CA THR A 139 18.11 1.37 -4.24
C THR A 139 18.98 0.26 -4.79
N SER A 140 19.88 0.52 -5.75
CA SER A 140 20.81 -0.50 -6.26
C SER A 140 22.05 -0.71 -5.38
N HIS A 141 22.32 0.21 -4.45
CA HIS A 141 23.50 0.21 -3.58
C HIS A 141 23.10 0.51 -2.13
N THR A 142 22.11 -0.24 -1.62
CA THR A 142 21.66 -0.05 -0.25
C THR A 142 22.77 -0.33 0.74
N ILE A 143 22.79 0.45 1.82
CA ILE A 143 23.72 0.25 2.93
C ILE A 143 23.27 -1.00 3.70
N ALA A 144 24.18 -1.90 4.05
CA ALA A 144 23.83 -3.01 4.93
C ALA A 144 23.45 -2.45 6.31
N VAL A 145 22.34 -2.89 6.91
CA VAL A 145 21.84 -2.30 8.18
C VAL A 145 22.87 -2.40 9.30
N GLU A 146 23.72 -3.43 9.30
CA GLU A 146 24.82 -3.58 10.27
C GLU A 146 25.89 -2.48 10.20
N ASN A 147 25.98 -1.77 9.07
CA ASN A 147 26.94 -0.68 8.84
C ASN A 147 26.34 0.71 9.08
N ILE A 148 25.09 0.80 9.52
CA ILE A 148 24.41 2.06 9.81
C ILE A 148 24.87 2.62 11.16
N ASP A 149 25.27 3.89 11.16
CA ASP A 149 25.36 4.70 12.38
C ASP A 149 23.99 5.36 12.63
N PRO A 150 23.23 4.94 13.66
CA PRO A 150 21.90 5.48 13.93
C PRO A 150 21.93 6.96 14.38
N SER A 151 23.10 7.49 14.76
CA SER A 151 23.23 8.89 15.15
C SER A 151 23.12 9.87 13.97
N GLU A 152 23.38 9.41 12.74
CA GLU A 152 23.32 10.24 11.53
C GLU A 152 21.89 10.60 11.08
N TYR A 153 20.88 9.86 11.55
CA TYR A 153 19.51 10.00 11.08
C TYR A 153 18.56 10.48 12.17
N GLN A 154 17.55 11.27 11.78
CA GLN A 154 16.51 11.77 12.68
C GLN A 154 15.31 10.85 12.79
N ALA A 155 15.10 9.99 11.78
CA ALA A 155 14.01 9.03 11.71
C ALA A 155 14.42 7.80 10.92
N VAL A 156 13.69 6.70 11.13
CA VAL A 156 13.76 5.48 10.32
C VAL A 156 12.37 5.17 9.76
N PHE A 157 12.31 4.76 8.49
CA PHE A 157 11.11 4.30 7.80
C PHE A 157 11.33 2.88 7.26
N PHE A 158 10.48 1.94 7.64
CA PHE A 158 10.49 0.58 7.12
C PHE A 158 9.40 0.43 6.06
N ALA A 159 9.82 0.28 4.81
CA ALA A 159 8.93 -0.12 3.73
C ALA A 159 8.51 -1.58 3.93
N GLY A 160 7.30 -1.91 3.51
CA GLY A 160 6.80 -3.28 3.50
C GLY A 160 7.18 -4.01 2.23
N GLY A 161 6.22 -4.76 1.69
CA GLY A 161 6.48 -5.89 0.80
C GLY A 161 6.73 -7.17 1.59
N LYS A 162 6.22 -8.29 1.06
CA LYS A 162 6.14 -9.57 1.79
C LYS A 162 7.51 -10.14 2.19
N GLY A 163 8.60 -9.72 1.55
CA GLY A 163 9.96 -10.10 1.93
C GLY A 163 10.34 -9.66 3.35
N ALA A 164 9.81 -8.52 3.82
CA ALA A 164 10.07 -7.99 5.16
C ALA A 164 9.73 -9.00 6.27
N MET A 165 8.76 -9.88 6.05
CA MET A 165 8.35 -10.91 7.01
C MET A 165 9.46 -11.93 7.32
N PHE A 166 10.45 -12.08 6.44
CA PHE A 166 11.48 -13.11 6.54
C PHE A 166 12.79 -12.61 7.13
N ASP A 167 13.16 -11.35 6.90
CA ASP A 167 14.48 -10.83 7.26
C ASP A 167 14.46 -9.61 8.19
N PHE A 168 13.30 -9.02 8.50
CA PHE A 168 13.21 -7.97 9.51
C PHE A 168 13.10 -8.49 10.95
N PRO A 169 12.23 -9.47 11.28
CA PRO A 169 11.87 -9.77 12.67
C PRO A 169 13.04 -10.20 13.56
N ASP A 170 14.00 -10.93 13.02
CA ASP A 170 15.12 -11.50 13.78
C ASP A 170 16.46 -10.79 13.53
N ASN A 171 16.47 -9.74 12.71
CA ASN A 171 17.67 -8.96 12.43
C ASN A 171 18.06 -8.08 13.62
N LYS A 172 19.22 -8.37 14.21
CA LYS A 172 19.68 -7.70 15.44
C LYS A 172 20.04 -6.23 15.24
N ALA A 173 20.52 -5.84 14.06
CA ALA A 173 20.80 -4.44 13.77
C ALA A 173 19.49 -3.64 13.67
N ILE A 174 18.46 -4.18 12.99
CA ILE A 174 17.12 -3.58 12.96
C ILE A 174 16.54 -3.45 14.37
N GLN A 175 16.57 -4.54 15.17
CA GLN A 175 16.08 -4.50 16.55
C GLN A 175 16.79 -3.43 17.39
N ALA A 176 18.10 -3.28 17.22
CA ALA A 176 18.89 -2.26 17.92
C ALA A 176 18.50 -0.83 17.51
N ILE A 177 18.38 -0.56 16.20
CA ILE A 177 17.97 0.76 15.68
C ILE A 177 16.58 1.13 16.18
N VAL A 178 15.60 0.21 16.06
CA VAL A 178 14.23 0.47 16.50
C VAL A 178 14.18 0.77 17.99
N ARG A 179 14.85 -0.05 18.81
CA ARG A 179 14.93 0.15 20.26
C ARG A 179 15.53 1.52 20.59
N GLU A 180 16.70 1.84 20.01
CA GLU A 180 17.40 3.10 20.25
C GLU A 180 16.52 4.29 19.87
N TYR A 181 15.90 4.26 18.69
CA TYR A 181 15.09 5.38 18.20
C TYR A 181 13.85 5.57 19.03
N TYR A 182 13.18 4.47 19.39
CA TYR A 182 12.02 4.53 20.26
C TYR A 182 12.38 5.17 21.62
N GLN A 183 13.43 4.68 22.29
CA GLN A 183 13.82 5.17 23.62
C GLN A 183 14.43 6.58 23.61
N SER A 184 15.01 7.02 22.49
CA SER A 184 15.56 8.38 22.31
C SER A 184 14.56 9.37 21.71
N ASN A 185 13.27 8.99 21.60
CA ASN A 185 12.20 9.83 21.04
C ASN A 185 12.43 10.24 19.56
N LYS A 186 13.23 9.47 18.81
CA LYS A 186 13.36 9.60 17.34
C LYS A 186 12.21 8.88 16.65
N VAL A 187 11.86 9.32 15.44
CA VAL A 187 10.65 8.83 14.76
C VAL A 187 10.89 7.47 14.11
N VAL A 188 9.98 6.52 14.36
CA VAL A 188 9.96 5.20 13.73
C VAL A 188 8.67 5.07 12.89
N GLY A 189 8.83 4.94 11.59
CA GLY A 189 7.75 4.74 10.62
C GLY A 189 7.77 3.32 10.06
N ALA A 190 6.62 2.66 9.89
CA ALA A 190 6.55 1.37 9.20
C ALA A 190 5.20 1.15 8.51
N VAL A 191 5.17 0.65 7.26
CA VAL A 191 3.92 0.46 6.51
C VAL A 191 3.78 -0.96 5.98
N CYS A 192 2.53 -1.46 5.86
CA CYS A 192 2.21 -2.75 5.26
C CYS A 192 2.85 -3.91 6.03
N HIS A 193 3.83 -4.61 5.45
CA HIS A 193 4.64 -5.62 6.15
C HIS A 193 5.86 -5.05 6.90
N GLY A 194 6.18 -3.78 6.69
CA GLY A 194 7.26 -3.07 7.39
C GLY A 194 7.20 -3.16 8.92
N PRO A 195 6.01 -3.17 9.58
CA PRO A 195 5.89 -3.42 11.02
C PRO A 195 6.50 -4.76 11.50
N ALA A 196 6.84 -5.68 10.60
CA ALA A 196 7.68 -6.84 10.93
C ALA A 196 9.02 -6.45 11.58
N ALA A 197 9.56 -5.25 11.29
CA ALA A 197 10.75 -4.70 11.95
C ALA A 197 10.56 -4.37 13.44
N LEU A 198 9.31 -4.24 13.91
CA LEU A 198 8.98 -3.95 15.31
C LEU A 198 8.86 -5.23 16.13
N VAL A 199 8.74 -6.38 15.47
CA VAL A 199 8.56 -7.68 16.09
C VAL A 199 9.85 -8.10 16.80
N ASN A 200 9.70 -8.73 17.96
CA ASN A 200 10.80 -9.24 18.79
C ASN A 200 11.74 -8.14 19.35
N VAL A 201 11.41 -6.85 19.20
CA VAL A 201 12.16 -5.76 19.82
C VAL A 201 11.84 -5.69 21.31
N LEU A 202 12.86 -5.83 22.14
CA LEU A 202 12.79 -5.61 23.59
C LEU A 202 13.41 -4.26 23.93
N LEU A 203 12.82 -3.53 24.86
CA LEU A 203 13.38 -2.30 25.42
C LEU A 203 14.46 -2.63 26.47
N ASP A 204 15.23 -1.64 26.92
CA ASP A 204 16.30 -1.87 27.93
C ASP A 204 15.79 -2.39 29.28
N ASN A 205 14.49 -2.21 29.57
CA ASN A 205 13.83 -2.80 30.74
C ASN A 205 13.33 -4.24 30.50
N ASN A 206 13.70 -4.86 29.37
CA ASN A 206 13.27 -6.17 28.89
C ASN A 206 11.77 -6.30 28.58
N ARG A 207 11.01 -5.21 28.54
CA ARG A 207 9.61 -5.24 28.08
C ARG A 207 9.55 -5.24 26.54
N PRO A 208 8.59 -5.92 25.91
CA PRO A 208 8.36 -5.80 24.48
C PRO A 208 8.04 -4.36 24.09
N LEU A 209 8.62 -3.88 22.99
CA LEU A 209 8.31 -2.55 22.41
C LEU A 209 6.81 -2.38 22.18
N LEU A 210 6.18 -3.43 21.67
CA LEU A 210 4.79 -3.46 21.23
C LEU A 210 3.77 -3.54 22.36
N GLU A 211 4.22 -3.75 23.61
CA GLU A 211 3.32 -3.86 24.76
C GLU A 211 2.50 -2.58 24.93
N ASP A 212 1.17 -2.73 24.90
CA ASP A 212 0.16 -1.67 24.99
C ASP A 212 0.30 -0.58 23.90
N LYS A 213 0.89 -0.89 22.75
CA LYS A 213 1.01 0.07 21.62
C LYS A 213 -0.14 -0.05 20.64
N MET A 214 -0.68 1.07 20.20
CA MET A 214 -1.59 1.11 19.05
C MET A 214 -0.79 1.07 17.74
N VAL A 215 -0.96 0.02 16.93
CA VAL A 215 -0.24 -0.13 15.66
C VAL A 215 -1.18 -0.52 14.51
N SER A 216 -0.80 -0.19 13.29
CA SER A 216 -1.42 -0.69 12.05
C SER A 216 -0.38 -1.46 11.25
N GLY A 217 -0.82 -2.42 10.46
CA GLY A 217 0.02 -3.22 9.56
C GLY A 217 -0.89 -4.04 8.66
N PHE A 218 -0.31 -4.73 7.68
CA PHE A 218 -1.09 -5.53 6.73
C PHE A 218 -1.92 -6.57 7.49
N THR A 219 -3.22 -6.60 7.20
CA THR A 219 -4.18 -7.39 7.98
C THR A 219 -4.20 -8.84 7.53
N ASN A 220 -4.62 -9.72 8.42
CA ASN A 220 -4.86 -11.13 8.08
C ASN A 220 -5.93 -11.24 6.98
N GLU A 221 -6.98 -10.40 7.01
CA GLU A 221 -7.99 -10.40 5.95
C GLU A 221 -7.39 -10.05 4.57
N GLU A 222 -6.53 -9.02 4.51
CA GLU A 222 -5.85 -8.65 3.26
C GLU A 222 -4.92 -9.76 2.78
N GLU A 223 -4.15 -10.38 3.69
CA GLU A 223 -3.22 -11.45 3.36
C GLU A 223 -3.92 -12.70 2.82
N LEU A 224 -4.92 -13.21 3.56
CA LEU A 224 -5.62 -14.45 3.22
C LEU A 224 -6.50 -14.32 1.98
N LEU A 225 -6.90 -13.09 1.61
CA LEU A 225 -7.62 -12.84 0.37
C LEU A 225 -6.72 -13.05 -0.86
N LEU A 226 -5.44 -12.68 -0.79
CA LEU A 226 -4.48 -12.82 -1.89
C LEU A 226 -3.74 -14.16 -1.87
N ILE A 227 -3.42 -14.65 -0.67
CA ILE A 227 -2.67 -15.87 -0.43
C ILE A 227 -3.44 -16.71 0.61
N PRO A 228 -4.42 -17.53 0.16
CA PRO A 228 -5.24 -18.33 1.09
C PRO A 228 -4.44 -19.31 1.95
N ASP A 229 -3.23 -19.67 1.53
CA ASP A 229 -2.28 -20.55 2.22
C ASP A 229 -1.16 -19.81 2.95
N ALA A 230 -1.32 -18.51 3.23
CA ALA A 230 -0.30 -17.64 3.83
C ALA A 230 0.30 -18.18 5.13
N GLU A 231 -0.51 -18.80 6.00
CA GLU A 231 -0.07 -19.40 7.26
C GLU A 231 0.98 -20.51 7.07
N ALA A 232 0.97 -21.20 5.92
CA ALA A 232 1.95 -22.23 5.60
C ALA A 232 3.21 -21.69 4.92
N ILE A 233 3.18 -20.45 4.42
CA ILE A 233 4.25 -19.82 3.64
C ILE A 233 5.07 -18.87 4.51
N PHE A 234 4.41 -18.02 5.29
CA PHE A 234 5.07 -17.04 6.14
C PHE A 234 5.52 -17.65 7.46
N PRO A 235 6.58 -17.11 8.10
CA PRO A 235 6.98 -17.54 9.43
C PRO A 235 5.89 -17.26 10.49
N PHE A 236 5.02 -16.28 10.24
CA PHE A 236 3.83 -15.93 11.01
C PHE A 236 2.93 -14.99 10.19
N LEU A 237 1.67 -14.84 10.57
CA LEU A 237 0.83 -13.73 10.10
C LEU A 237 1.13 -12.46 10.91
N LEU A 238 1.30 -11.33 10.22
CA LEU A 238 1.78 -10.09 10.84
C LEU A 238 0.86 -9.60 11.96
N GLN A 239 -0.44 -9.47 11.69
CA GLN A 239 -1.41 -8.99 12.69
C GLN A 239 -1.46 -9.89 13.93
N ASP A 240 -1.38 -11.22 13.75
CA ASP A 240 -1.34 -12.16 14.87
C ASP A 240 -0.07 -11.98 15.70
N LYS A 241 1.09 -11.84 15.05
CA LYS A 241 2.36 -11.67 15.74
C LYS A 241 2.46 -10.34 16.49
N LEU A 242 1.96 -9.25 15.91
CA LEU A 242 1.86 -7.95 16.58
C LEU A 242 0.98 -8.05 17.83
N THR A 243 -0.20 -8.67 17.70
CA THR A 243 -1.14 -8.87 18.82
C THR A 243 -0.54 -9.76 19.92
N ALA A 244 0.13 -10.86 19.54
CA ALA A 244 0.80 -11.76 20.48
C ALA A 244 1.94 -11.09 21.26
N GLN A 245 2.47 -9.96 20.77
CA GLN A 245 3.48 -9.15 21.47
C GLN A 245 2.89 -7.97 22.25
N GLY A 246 1.57 -7.97 22.45
CA GLY A 246 0.87 -7.00 23.29
C GLY A 246 0.40 -5.75 22.55
N ALA A 247 0.53 -5.69 21.22
CA ALA A 247 0.02 -4.56 20.46
C ALA A 247 -1.51 -4.60 20.33
N HIS A 248 -2.12 -3.42 20.29
CA HIS A 248 -3.49 -3.22 19.86
C HIS A 248 -3.50 -2.89 18.37
N VAL A 249 -3.82 -3.88 17.53
CA VAL A 249 -3.88 -3.67 16.08
C VAL A 249 -5.13 -2.86 15.71
N ASN A 250 -4.90 -1.67 15.17
CA ASN A 250 -5.92 -0.73 14.73
C ASN A 250 -6.24 -0.97 13.26
N GLU A 251 -7.11 -1.94 13.03
CA GLU A 251 -7.55 -2.34 11.71
C GLU A 251 -8.48 -1.29 11.07
N GLY A 252 -8.26 -1.01 9.79
CA GLY A 252 -9.13 -0.24 8.93
C GLY A 252 -9.73 -1.11 7.84
N THR A 253 -10.61 -0.52 7.03
CA THR A 253 -11.19 -1.23 5.89
C THR A 253 -10.09 -1.71 4.94
N MET A 254 -10.14 -2.98 4.58
CA MET A 254 -9.26 -3.66 3.62
C MET A 254 -8.94 -2.79 2.39
N TYR A 255 -7.65 -2.68 2.08
CA TYR A 255 -7.08 -1.89 0.98
C TYR A 255 -7.47 -0.42 0.97
N LEU A 256 -7.91 0.13 2.11
CA LEU A 256 -8.03 1.57 2.31
C LEU A 256 -6.98 2.05 3.31
N LYS A 257 -6.72 3.35 3.25
CA LYS A 257 -5.77 4.02 4.12
C LYS A 257 -6.16 3.88 5.59
N LYS A 258 -5.20 3.45 6.41
CA LYS A 258 -5.30 3.43 7.87
C LYS A 258 -3.90 3.60 8.49
N ILE A 259 -3.78 4.57 9.39
CA ILE A 259 -2.56 4.78 10.17
C ILE A 259 -2.84 4.69 11.67
N SER A 260 -1.81 4.34 12.43
CA SER A 260 -1.73 4.48 13.88
C SER A 260 -0.55 5.35 14.24
N HIS A 261 -0.74 6.23 15.22
CA HIS A 261 0.28 7.12 15.73
C HIS A 261 0.28 6.99 17.26
N ASP A 262 1.32 6.33 17.77
CA ASP A 262 1.54 6.10 19.20
C ASP A 262 2.90 6.69 19.56
N THR A 263 2.92 7.85 20.21
CA THR A 263 4.14 8.60 20.56
C THR A 263 5.02 8.90 19.32
N ASN A 264 6.23 8.34 19.25
CA ASN A 264 7.15 8.43 18.13
C ASN A 264 7.09 7.23 17.18
N LEU A 265 6.16 6.29 17.39
CA LEU A 265 5.88 5.16 16.52
C LEU A 265 4.67 5.45 15.61
N ILE A 266 4.89 5.44 14.30
CA ILE A 266 3.86 5.72 13.30
C ILE A 266 3.80 4.54 12.33
N THR A 267 2.64 3.89 12.25
CA THR A 267 2.48 2.67 11.46
C THR A 267 1.28 2.74 10.52
N GLY A 268 1.37 2.08 9.38
CA GLY A 268 0.38 2.15 8.30
C GLY A 268 -0.02 0.77 7.81
N GLN A 269 -1.30 0.58 7.50
CA GLN A 269 -1.85 -0.74 7.21
C GLN A 269 -1.38 -1.33 5.87
N ASN A 270 -1.30 -0.53 4.81
CA ASN A 270 -1.12 -1.01 3.43
C ASN A 270 -0.53 0.12 2.55
N PRO A 271 -0.22 -0.10 1.27
CA PRO A 271 0.40 0.92 0.40
C PRO A 271 -0.35 2.26 0.33
N TRP A 272 -1.68 2.25 0.47
CA TRP A 272 -2.52 3.45 0.48
C TRP A 272 -2.35 4.32 1.73
N SER A 273 -1.65 3.81 2.73
CA SER A 273 -1.35 4.51 3.98
C SER A 273 -0.04 5.30 3.94
N THR A 274 0.80 5.06 2.94
CA THR A 274 2.17 5.58 2.90
C THR A 274 2.26 7.10 2.88
N TRP A 275 1.44 7.78 2.08
CA TRP A 275 1.47 9.24 1.99
C TRP A 275 1.19 9.91 3.33
N GLU A 276 0.07 9.56 3.98
CA GLU A 276 -0.29 10.13 5.27
C GLU A 276 0.67 9.71 6.38
N LEU A 277 1.17 8.47 6.34
CA LEU A 277 2.18 8.01 7.29
C LEU A 277 3.45 8.86 7.20
N ALA A 278 4.00 9.04 6.00
CA ALA A 278 5.23 9.81 5.80
C ALA A 278 5.03 11.29 6.17
N GLU A 279 3.88 11.90 5.82
CA GLU A 279 3.53 13.25 6.26
C GLU A 279 3.40 13.36 7.78
N THR A 280 2.86 12.33 8.43
CA THR A 280 2.76 12.27 9.90
C THR A 280 4.13 12.15 10.53
N MET A 281 5.08 11.43 9.91
CA MET A 281 6.48 11.42 10.35
C MET A 281 7.12 12.80 10.26
N ILE A 282 6.87 13.56 9.19
CA ILE A 282 7.34 14.95 9.07
C ILE A 282 6.77 15.84 10.19
N LYS A 283 5.48 15.67 10.54
CA LYS A 283 4.87 16.35 11.70
C LYS A 283 5.53 15.96 13.01
N GLN A 284 5.79 14.67 13.22
CA GLN A 284 6.43 14.15 14.43
C GLN A 284 7.88 14.66 14.58
N LEU A 285 8.56 14.92 13.46
CA LEU A 285 9.87 15.59 13.43
C LEU A 285 9.80 17.10 13.74
N GLY A 286 8.61 17.65 14.00
CA GLY A 286 8.40 19.05 14.37
C GLY A 286 8.21 20.01 13.19
N TYR A 287 7.96 19.50 11.99
CA TYR A 287 7.79 20.31 10.78
C TYR A 287 6.36 20.25 10.24
N THR A 288 5.87 21.34 9.65
CA THR A 288 4.65 21.29 8.83
C THR A 288 4.99 20.63 7.49
N PRO A 289 4.28 19.55 7.09
CA PRO A 289 4.50 18.93 5.79
C PRO A 289 4.23 19.93 4.67
N LYS A 290 5.14 19.97 3.71
CA LYS A 290 4.97 20.71 2.47
C LYS A 290 3.69 20.22 1.80
N TYR A 291 2.86 21.18 1.39
CA TYR A 291 1.64 20.86 0.68
C TYR A 291 1.94 20.17 -0.65
N ARG A 292 1.15 19.14 -0.96
CA ARG A 292 1.06 18.51 -2.27
C ARG A 292 -0.40 18.41 -2.67
N GLU A 293 -0.63 18.42 -3.98
CA GLU A 293 -1.92 18.04 -4.51
C GLU A 293 -2.20 16.57 -4.18
N VAL A 294 -3.43 16.31 -3.70
CA VAL A 294 -3.92 14.96 -3.41
C VAL A 294 -4.13 14.22 -4.72
N THR A 295 -3.61 12.99 -4.82
CA THR A 295 -3.63 12.26 -6.09
C THR A 295 -5.03 11.73 -6.42
N ALA A 296 -5.22 11.32 -7.68
CA ALA A 296 -6.47 10.72 -8.13
C ALA A 296 -6.79 9.41 -7.36
N GLU A 297 -5.77 8.66 -7.00
CA GLU A 297 -5.85 7.42 -6.20
C GLU A 297 -6.30 7.73 -4.77
N GLU A 298 -5.70 8.71 -4.11
CA GLU A 298 -6.11 9.10 -2.76
C GLU A 298 -7.55 9.64 -2.73
N ASN A 299 -7.98 10.37 -3.77
CA ASN A 299 -9.37 10.78 -3.91
C ASN A 299 -10.30 9.56 -4.05
N ALA A 300 -9.90 8.53 -4.81
CA ALA A 300 -10.64 7.28 -4.91
C ALA A 300 -10.71 6.51 -3.58
N VAL A 301 -9.59 6.39 -2.85
CA VAL A 301 -9.54 5.80 -1.49
C VAL A 301 -10.47 6.56 -0.54
N ARG A 302 -10.51 7.90 -0.62
CA ARG A 302 -11.43 8.73 0.18
C ARG A 302 -12.89 8.50 -0.18
N ILE A 303 -13.22 8.35 -1.46
CA ILE A 303 -14.58 8.03 -1.92
C ILE A 303 -15.02 6.66 -1.38
N LEU A 304 -14.15 5.66 -1.49
CA LEU A 304 -14.41 4.31 -0.96
C LEU A 304 -14.57 4.35 0.57
N SER A 305 -13.73 5.10 1.28
CA SER A 305 -13.86 5.28 2.73
C SER A 305 -15.22 5.87 3.12
N VAL A 306 -15.68 6.90 2.41
CA VAL A 306 -17.02 7.49 2.63
C VAL A 306 -18.13 6.50 2.28
N TYR A 307 -17.95 5.68 1.24
CA TYR A 307 -18.90 4.61 0.91
C TYR A 307 -19.04 3.61 2.07
N HIS A 308 -17.93 3.09 2.61
CA HIS A 308 -17.99 2.12 3.71
C HIS A 308 -18.56 2.73 5.00
N GLN A 309 -18.31 4.01 5.27
CA GLN A 309 -18.76 4.67 6.51
C GLN A 309 -20.19 5.23 6.43
N GLN A 310 -20.61 5.68 5.25
CA GLN A 310 -21.82 6.50 5.09
C GLN A 310 -22.70 6.09 3.90
N GLY A 311 -22.31 5.06 3.16
CA GLY A 311 -23.08 4.48 2.06
C GLY A 311 -22.94 5.19 0.70
N SER A 312 -23.51 4.56 -0.32
CA SER A 312 -23.42 4.96 -1.73
C SER A 312 -23.87 6.40 -2.01
N GLN A 313 -24.89 6.90 -1.30
CA GLN A 313 -25.40 8.25 -1.53
C GLN A 313 -24.35 9.31 -1.18
N LYS A 314 -23.71 9.19 -0.01
CA LYS A 314 -22.66 10.14 0.43
C LYS A 314 -21.41 10.05 -0.43
N ALA A 315 -21.05 8.85 -0.89
CA ALA A 315 -19.97 8.69 -1.85
C ALA A 315 -20.26 9.40 -3.19
N ARG A 316 -21.50 9.33 -3.71
CA ARG A 316 -21.90 10.07 -4.93
C ARG A 316 -21.88 11.58 -4.75
N GLU A 317 -22.36 12.08 -3.61
CA GLU A 317 -22.27 13.52 -3.28
C GLU A 317 -20.81 13.99 -3.29
N LEU A 318 -19.89 13.19 -2.71
CA LEU A 318 -18.46 13.49 -2.71
C LEU A 318 -17.86 13.45 -4.13
N ILE A 319 -18.17 12.42 -4.93
CA ILE A 319 -17.73 12.32 -6.33
C ILE A 319 -18.13 13.59 -7.11
N LYS A 320 -19.40 14.00 -7.00
CA LYS A 320 -19.90 15.19 -7.68
C LYS A 320 -19.15 16.45 -7.23
N LYS A 321 -18.98 16.63 -5.92
CA LYS A 321 -18.24 17.77 -5.36
C LYS A 321 -16.79 17.81 -5.87
N MET A 322 -16.07 16.69 -5.79
CA MET A 322 -14.68 16.60 -6.24
C MET A 322 -14.53 16.90 -7.73
N MET A 323 -15.29 16.22 -8.58
CA MET A 323 -15.08 16.27 -10.03
C MET A 323 -15.68 17.52 -10.68
N VAL A 324 -16.85 17.98 -10.21
CA VAL A 324 -17.59 19.09 -10.84
C VAL A 324 -17.30 20.43 -10.19
N THR A 325 -17.20 20.48 -8.85
CA THR A 325 -17.02 21.74 -8.13
C THR A 325 -15.55 22.05 -7.86
N GLU A 326 -14.76 21.05 -7.47
CA GLU A 326 -13.34 21.21 -7.13
C GLU A 326 -12.40 20.87 -8.30
N HIS A 327 -12.93 20.36 -9.42
CA HIS A 327 -12.16 19.93 -10.59
C HIS A 327 -11.02 18.96 -10.28
N LYS A 328 -11.22 18.10 -9.28
CA LYS A 328 -10.25 17.07 -8.87
C LYS A 328 -10.40 15.80 -9.69
N GLU A 329 -9.27 15.21 -10.02
CA GLU A 329 -9.21 13.89 -10.64
C GLU A 329 -9.53 12.77 -9.64
N VAL A 330 -10.15 11.71 -10.15
CA VAL A 330 -10.53 10.52 -9.38
C VAL A 330 -10.13 9.29 -10.17
N ASN A 331 -9.33 8.41 -9.56
CA ASN A 331 -8.92 7.16 -10.17
C ASN A 331 -10.08 6.16 -10.15
N ARG A 332 -10.82 6.09 -11.26
CA ARG A 332 -11.96 5.17 -11.43
C ARG A 332 -11.56 3.71 -11.52
N VAL A 333 -10.32 3.40 -11.91
CA VAL A 333 -9.81 2.02 -11.96
C VAL A 333 -9.69 1.47 -10.55
N LEU A 334 -9.15 2.27 -9.61
CA LEU A 334 -9.07 1.91 -8.20
C LEU A 334 -10.46 1.72 -7.56
N ILE A 335 -11.44 2.59 -7.85
CA ILE A 335 -12.82 2.34 -7.38
C ILE A 335 -13.35 1.02 -7.93
N ALA A 336 -13.08 0.71 -9.20
CA ALA A 336 -13.54 -0.52 -9.83
C ALA A 336 -12.85 -1.77 -9.27
N SER A 337 -11.57 -1.73 -8.91
CA SER A 337 -10.88 -2.88 -8.31
C SER A 337 -11.51 -3.28 -6.97
N HIS A 338 -12.01 -2.32 -6.19
CA HIS A 338 -12.75 -2.63 -4.96
C HIS A 338 -14.08 -3.34 -5.21
N SER A 339 -14.69 -3.19 -6.39
CA SER A 339 -15.84 -4.05 -6.74
C SER A 339 -15.39 -5.50 -6.95
N ILE A 340 -14.23 -5.73 -7.57
CA ILE A 340 -13.67 -7.08 -7.76
C ILE A 340 -13.34 -7.70 -6.39
N ILE A 341 -12.76 -6.94 -5.46
CA ILE A 341 -12.53 -7.37 -4.07
C ILE A 341 -13.85 -7.80 -3.41
N ALA A 342 -14.91 -7.00 -3.53
CA ALA A 342 -16.23 -7.36 -3.01
C ALA A 342 -16.75 -8.68 -3.62
N ALA A 343 -16.59 -8.87 -4.93
CA ALA A 343 -16.97 -10.12 -5.59
C ALA A 343 -16.15 -11.32 -5.12
N MET A 344 -14.84 -11.15 -4.90
CA MET A 344 -13.96 -12.20 -4.35
C MET A 344 -14.38 -12.60 -2.92
N LYS A 345 -14.85 -11.65 -2.12
CA LYS A 345 -15.43 -11.90 -0.78
C LYS A 345 -16.85 -12.47 -0.82
N GLY A 346 -17.47 -12.59 -2.00
CA GLY A 346 -18.86 -13.02 -2.16
C GLY A 346 -19.91 -11.96 -1.81
N ASP A 347 -19.52 -10.70 -1.61
CA ASP A 347 -20.42 -9.58 -1.33
C ASP A 347 -20.97 -8.97 -2.63
N ILE A 348 -22.02 -9.60 -3.14
CA ILE A 348 -22.68 -9.18 -4.38
C ILE A 348 -23.36 -7.80 -4.22
N GLY A 349 -23.81 -7.43 -3.02
CA GLY A 349 -24.44 -6.13 -2.76
C GLY A 349 -23.43 -5.00 -2.93
N GLN A 350 -22.29 -5.12 -2.26
CA GLN A 350 -21.20 -4.17 -2.35
C GLN A 350 -20.60 -4.09 -3.76
N PHE A 351 -20.48 -5.23 -4.46
CA PHE A 351 -20.05 -5.25 -5.86
C PHE A 351 -20.91 -4.32 -6.74
N TYR A 352 -22.24 -4.43 -6.66
CA TYR A 352 -23.14 -3.59 -7.46
C TYR A 352 -23.14 -2.13 -7.02
N ASP A 353 -23.04 -1.85 -5.73
CA ASP A 353 -22.93 -0.50 -5.20
C ASP A 353 -21.70 0.23 -5.74
N ILE A 354 -20.53 -0.41 -5.63
CA ILE A 354 -19.26 0.16 -6.08
C ILE A 354 -19.25 0.33 -7.61
N ILE A 355 -19.74 -0.64 -8.38
CA ILE A 355 -19.93 -0.47 -9.83
C ILE A 355 -20.84 0.73 -10.14
N GLY A 356 -21.87 0.93 -9.33
CA GLY A 356 -22.74 2.12 -9.40
C GLY A 356 -21.96 3.42 -9.18
N LEU A 357 -20.97 3.45 -8.28
CA LEU A 357 -20.08 4.59 -8.09
C LEU A 357 -19.16 4.82 -9.29
N VAL A 358 -18.56 3.77 -9.85
CA VAL A 358 -17.71 3.87 -11.06
C VAL A 358 -18.52 4.46 -12.23
N SER A 359 -19.73 3.94 -12.46
CA SER A 359 -20.64 4.42 -13.49
C SER A 359 -21.06 5.88 -13.25
N TYR A 360 -21.32 6.25 -12.00
CA TYR A 360 -21.66 7.62 -11.62
C TYR A 360 -20.49 8.60 -11.88
N ALA A 361 -19.27 8.23 -11.46
CA ALA A 361 -18.06 9.01 -11.69
C ALA A 361 -17.76 9.20 -13.19
N LYS A 362 -17.92 8.14 -14.00
CA LYS A 362 -17.79 8.23 -15.47
C LYS A 362 -18.71 9.32 -16.06
N LYS A 363 -19.95 9.42 -15.59
CA LYS A 363 -20.92 10.41 -16.08
C LYS A 363 -20.51 11.86 -15.74
N GLN A 364 -19.78 12.08 -14.64
CA GLN A 364 -19.35 13.43 -14.25
C GLN A 364 -18.21 13.97 -15.12
N VAL A 365 -17.48 13.11 -15.84
CA VAL A 365 -16.42 13.54 -16.79
C VAL A 365 -17.04 14.20 -18.05
N SER A 366 -18.30 13.90 -18.34
CA SER A 366 -19.01 14.36 -19.54
C SER A 366 -19.97 15.53 -19.29
N SER A 367 -19.98 16.08 -18.07
CA SER A 367 -20.82 17.20 -17.61
C SER A 367 -19.95 18.37 -17.24
#